data_AF-A0AAV2RZI1-F1
#
_entry.id   AF-A0AAV2RZI1-F1
#
_cell.length_a   1.000
_cell.length_b   1.000
_cell.length_c   1.000
_cell.angle_alpha   90.00
_cell.angle_beta   90.00
_cell.angle_gamma   90.00
#
_symmetry.space_group_name_H-M   'P 1'
#
loop_
_entity.id
_entity.type
_entity.pdbx_description
1 polymer ?
#
loop_
_entity_poly.entity_id
_entity_poly.type
_entity_poly.pdbx_seq_one_letter_code
_entity_poly.pdbx_strand_id
1 'polypeptide(L)'
;GVRTYFPGNIVWYEEYPTTPSLFVLNGFIYSLLGLYDLKESVSAPSNIAEDLYEAGMNSLKKLLPLFDTGWGSLYDLRHFTTHVAPNLARWDYHTTHITQLLLLASIDDDPVLASTAQRWKEYMVGHRASHN
;
A
#
# COMPACT_ATOMS: atom_id res chain seq x y z
N GLY A 1 17.14 -5.61 -8.43
CA GLY A 1 16.45 -6.05 -7.21
C GLY A 1 15.02 -5.52 -7.24
N VAL A 2 14.21 -5.77 -6.21
CA VAL A 2 12.80 -5.36 -6.17
C VAL A 2 12.55 -3.97 -5.57
N ARG A 3 13.55 -3.36 -4.92
CA ARG A 3 13.43 -2.01 -4.36
C ARG A 3 13.49 -0.95 -5.46
N THR A 4 12.50 -0.06 -5.45
CA THR A 4 12.44 1.14 -6.30
C THR A 4 12.09 2.37 -5.44
N TYR A 5 11.95 3.53 -6.07
CA TYR A 5 11.63 4.79 -5.42
C TYR A 5 10.54 5.54 -6.17
N PHE A 6 9.47 5.91 -5.47
CA PHE A 6 8.53 6.90 -5.94
C PHE A 6 9.18 8.30 -5.83
N PRO A 7 8.80 9.29 -6.68
CA PRO A 7 9.32 10.66 -6.58
C PRO A 7 9.37 11.20 -5.14
N GLY A 8 10.44 11.91 -4.81
CA GLY A 8 10.73 12.33 -3.43
C GLY A 8 11.47 11.29 -2.59
N ASN A 9 12.12 10.30 -3.23
CA ASN A 9 12.88 9.22 -2.58
C ASN A 9 12.05 8.36 -1.61
N ILE A 10 10.77 8.17 -1.92
CA ILE A 10 9.87 7.34 -1.12
C ILE A 10 10.07 5.88 -1.54
N VAL A 11 10.55 5.04 -0.61
CA VAL A 11 10.92 3.63 -0.87
C VAL A 11 9.71 2.80 -1.26
N TRP A 12 9.87 1.88 -2.22
CA TRP A 12 8.85 0.90 -2.58
C TRP A 12 9.46 -0.46 -2.90
N TYR A 13 8.72 -1.53 -2.62
CA TYR A 13 9.10 -2.91 -2.96
C TYR A 13 8.14 -3.44 -4.03
N GLU A 14 8.64 -3.60 -5.25
CA GLU A 14 7.82 -3.94 -6.41
C GLU A 14 7.40 -5.41 -6.43
N GLU A 15 6.12 -5.64 -6.68
CA GLU A 15 5.60 -6.96 -7.09
C GLU A 15 6.16 -7.34 -8.47
N TYR A 16 6.18 -6.36 -9.38
CA TYR A 16 6.71 -6.50 -10.73
C TYR A 16 7.80 -5.43 -10.95
N PRO A 17 9.10 -5.78 -10.90
CA PRO A 17 10.19 -4.82 -11.07
C PRO A 17 10.35 -4.43 -12.55
N THR A 18 9.38 -3.68 -13.07
CA THR A 18 9.33 -3.20 -14.46
C THR A 18 9.99 -1.84 -14.62
N THR A 19 10.24 -1.46 -15.87
CA THR A 19 10.69 -0.11 -16.24
C THR A 19 9.67 0.48 -17.24
N PRO A 20 8.96 1.57 -16.88
CA PRO A 20 8.97 2.24 -15.58
C PRO A 20 8.27 1.43 -14.47
N SER A 21 8.50 1.83 -13.21
CA SER A 21 7.87 1.27 -12.01
C SER A 21 6.34 1.34 -12.07
N LEU A 22 5.65 0.35 -11.50
CA LEU A 22 4.18 0.28 -11.47
C LEU A 22 3.61 0.67 -10.11
N PHE A 23 4.33 0.38 -9.02
CA PHE A 23 3.88 0.61 -7.65
C PHE A 23 2.57 -0.13 -7.32
N VAL A 24 2.55 -1.45 -7.53
CA VAL A 24 1.37 -2.29 -7.22
C VAL A 24 1.14 -2.37 -5.71
N LEU A 25 -0.07 -2.02 -5.25
CA LEU A 25 -0.38 -1.83 -3.83
C LEU A 25 -0.41 -3.15 -3.04
N ASN A 26 -1.15 -4.15 -3.51
CA ASN A 26 -1.33 -5.40 -2.77
C ASN A 26 0.00 -6.13 -2.56
N GLY A 27 0.86 -6.21 -3.58
CA GLY A 27 2.16 -6.86 -3.49
C GLY A 27 3.12 -6.12 -2.56
N PHE A 28 3.09 -4.79 -2.58
CA PHE A 28 3.85 -3.99 -1.62
C PHE A 28 3.43 -4.29 -0.19
N ILE A 29 2.13 -4.29 0.12
CA ILE A 29 1.67 -4.59 1.49
C ILE A 29 2.03 -6.02 1.91
N TYR A 30 1.92 -7.02 1.03
CA TYR A 30 2.37 -8.38 1.36
C TYR A 30 3.87 -8.44 1.67
N SER A 31 4.71 -7.66 0.98
CA SER A 31 6.13 -7.57 1.31
C SER A 31 6.37 -6.98 2.71
N LEU A 32 5.55 -6.00 3.14
CA LEU A 32 5.64 -5.43 4.49
C LEU A 32 5.20 -6.43 5.55
N LEU A 33 4.16 -7.22 5.31
CA LEU A 33 3.74 -8.29 6.23
C LEU A 33 4.82 -9.35 6.39
N GLY A 34 5.48 -9.77 5.30
CA GLY A 34 6.61 -10.69 5.39
C GLY A 34 7.82 -10.10 6.14
N LEU A 35 8.09 -8.81 5.96
CA LEU A 35 9.13 -8.11 6.73
C LEU A 35 8.77 -7.99 8.21
N TYR A 36 7.48 -7.80 8.53
CA TYR A 36 6.97 -7.80 9.90
C TYR A 36 7.19 -9.16 10.57
N ASP A 37 6.76 -10.26 9.92
CA ASP A 37 6.94 -11.60 10.47
C ASP A 37 8.43 -11.91 10.73
N LEU A 38 9.29 -11.51 9.79
CA LEU A 38 10.73 -11.70 9.92
C LEU A 38 11.32 -10.83 11.04
N LYS A 39 10.91 -9.56 11.16
CA LYS A 39 11.47 -8.68 12.19
C LYS A 39 11.11 -9.18 13.59
N GLU A 40 9.88 -9.66 13.79
CA GLU A 40 9.40 -10.19 15.07
C GLU A 40 10.07 -11.53 15.43
N SER A 41 10.55 -12.26 14.43
CA SER A 41 11.19 -13.57 14.62
C SER A 41 12.69 -13.49 14.96
N VAL A 42 13.32 -12.33 14.82
CA VAL A 42 14.77 -12.16 14.93
C VAL A 42 15.13 -11.37 16.19
N SER A 43 15.87 -12.00 17.12
CA SER A 43 16.35 -11.34 18.36
C SER A 43 17.77 -10.74 18.23
N ALA A 44 18.22 -10.45 17.01
CA ALA A 44 19.58 -9.93 16.78
C ALA A 44 19.66 -8.41 17.03
N PRO A 45 20.81 -7.87 17.48
CA PRO A 45 20.99 -6.43 17.72
C PRO A 45 20.82 -5.54 16.48
N SER A 46 21.02 -6.12 15.28
CA SER A 46 20.80 -5.45 14.01
C SER A 46 19.79 -6.25 13.20
N ASN A 47 18.67 -5.62 12.83
CA ASN A 47 17.59 -6.27 12.13
C ASN A 47 17.26 -5.52 10.84
N ILE A 48 17.87 -5.93 9.72
CA ILE A 48 17.62 -5.33 8.40
C ILE A 48 16.12 -5.42 8.03
N ALA A 49 15.40 -6.43 8.52
CA ALA A 49 13.97 -6.56 8.25
C ALA A 49 13.16 -5.44 8.93
N GLU A 50 13.57 -5.02 10.14
CA GLU A 50 12.98 -3.88 10.85
C GLU A 50 13.22 -2.58 10.08
N ASP A 51 14.46 -2.30 9.67
CA ASP A 51 14.80 -1.11 8.89
C ASP A 51 13.99 -1.00 7.59
N LEU A 52 13.84 -2.13 6.87
CA LEU A 52 13.04 -2.21 5.65
C LEU A 52 11.55 -2.05 5.94
N TYR A 53 11.04 -2.72 6.98
CA TYR A 53 9.64 -2.63 7.38
C TYR A 53 9.27 -1.18 7.72
N GLU A 54 10.06 -0.50 8.54
CA GLU A 54 9.81 0.89 8.95
C GLU A 54 9.85 1.85 7.76
N ALA A 55 10.87 1.72 6.90
CA ALA A 55 10.94 2.53 5.68
C ALA A 55 9.74 2.30 4.77
N GLY A 56 9.32 1.04 4.61
CA GLY A 56 8.18 0.65 3.79
C GLY A 56 6.83 1.11 4.35
N MET A 57 6.61 0.98 5.67
CA MET A 57 5.40 1.47 6.33
C MET A 57 5.28 2.99 6.23
N ASN A 58 6.39 3.72 6.41
CA ASN A 58 6.44 5.16 6.21
C ASN A 58 6.05 5.55 4.77
N SER A 59 6.51 4.79 3.78
CA SER A 59 6.12 4.99 2.38
C SER A 59 4.65 4.68 2.13
N LEU A 60 4.14 3.56 2.65
CA LEU A 60 2.74 3.18 2.50
C LEU A 60 1.82 4.28 2.99
N LYS A 61 2.02 4.75 4.24
CA LYS A 61 1.19 5.79 4.86
C LYS A 61 1.17 7.09 4.05
N LYS A 62 2.33 7.49 3.50
CA LYS A 62 2.46 8.69 2.66
C LYS A 62 1.75 8.56 1.31
N LEU A 63 1.82 7.38 0.68
CA LEU A 63 1.33 7.17 -0.67
C LEU A 63 -0.10 6.62 -0.73
N LEU A 64 -0.62 6.08 0.37
CA LEU A 64 -1.95 5.48 0.44
C LEU A 64 -3.07 6.37 -0.12
N PRO A 65 -3.08 7.71 0.11
CA PRO A 65 -4.08 8.58 -0.50
C PRO A 65 -4.08 8.58 -2.04
N LEU A 66 -2.95 8.29 -2.69
CA LEU A 66 -2.86 8.25 -4.15
C LEU A 66 -3.60 7.06 -4.77
N PHE A 67 -3.89 6.03 -3.96
CA PHE A 67 -4.64 4.85 -4.40
C PHE A 67 -6.15 5.00 -4.19
N ASP A 68 -6.63 6.07 -3.55
CA ASP A 68 -8.05 6.29 -3.28
C ASP A 68 -8.69 7.09 -4.42
N THR A 69 -9.75 6.57 -5.04
CA THR A 69 -10.47 7.29 -6.12
C THR A 69 -11.71 8.04 -5.62
N GLY A 70 -12.03 7.93 -4.32
CA GLY A 70 -13.28 8.43 -3.75
C GLY A 70 -14.48 7.48 -3.91
N TRP A 71 -14.31 6.35 -4.59
CA TRP A 71 -15.38 5.36 -4.83
C TRP A 71 -14.84 3.94 -5.04
N GLY A 72 -13.54 3.73 -4.85
CA GLY A 72 -12.81 2.49 -5.00
C GLY A 72 -11.32 2.72 -4.73
N SER A 73 -10.50 1.72 -5.06
CA SER A 73 -9.04 1.86 -5.00
C SER A 73 -8.41 1.62 -6.37
N LEU A 74 -7.21 2.17 -6.58
CA LEU A 74 -6.33 1.82 -7.70
C LEU A 74 -5.54 0.55 -7.37
N TYR A 75 -5.27 -0.25 -8.40
CA TYR A 75 -4.39 -1.42 -8.31
C TYR A 75 -2.91 -1.00 -8.22
N ASP A 76 -2.55 0.02 -9.01
CA ASP A 76 -1.19 0.50 -9.16
C ASP A 76 -1.17 2.00 -9.53
N LEU A 77 0.02 2.61 -9.53
CA LEU A 77 0.24 4.01 -9.89
C LEU A 77 0.77 4.17 -11.32
N ARG A 78 0.46 3.25 -12.24
CA ARG A 78 0.97 3.31 -13.63
C ARG A 78 0.60 4.61 -14.35
N HIS A 79 -0.52 5.22 -14.00
CA HIS A 79 -0.98 6.48 -14.58
C HIS A 79 -0.05 7.66 -14.25
N PHE A 80 0.69 7.60 -13.14
CA PHE A 80 1.75 8.56 -12.82
C PHE A 80 3.04 8.31 -13.61
N THR A 81 3.34 7.06 -13.97
CA THR A 81 4.63 6.70 -14.58
C THR A 81 4.60 6.50 -16.09
N THR A 82 3.45 6.17 -16.66
CA THR A 82 3.30 5.80 -18.09
C THR A 82 2.31 6.68 -18.84
N HIS A 83 1.73 7.70 -18.21
CA HIS A 83 0.74 8.61 -18.81
C HIS A 83 -0.49 7.89 -19.43
N VAL A 84 -0.86 6.73 -18.88
CA VAL A 84 -2.07 5.99 -19.23
C VAL A 84 -3.19 6.26 -18.24
N ALA A 85 -4.41 5.80 -18.54
CA ALA A 85 -5.54 5.90 -17.62
C ALA A 85 -5.28 5.13 -16.29
N PRO A 86 -5.83 5.58 -15.15
CA PRO A 86 -5.71 4.89 -13.87
C PRO A 86 -6.17 3.43 -13.95
N ASN A 87 -5.39 2.52 -13.37
CA ASN A 87 -5.74 1.11 -13.29
C ASN A 87 -6.60 0.87 -12.05
N LEU A 88 -7.91 0.87 -12.21
CA LEU A 88 -8.86 0.59 -11.13
C LEU A 88 -8.70 -0.85 -10.64
N ALA A 89 -8.62 -1.03 -9.33
CA ALA A 89 -8.69 -2.36 -8.75
C ALA A 89 -10.08 -2.95 -9.01
N ARG A 90 -10.12 -4.19 -9.50
CA ARG A 90 -11.36 -4.99 -9.47
C ARG A 90 -11.80 -5.20 -8.02
N TRP A 91 -13.08 -5.50 -7.80
CA TRP A 91 -13.66 -5.57 -6.45
C TRP A 91 -13.01 -6.63 -5.54
N ASP A 92 -12.49 -7.71 -6.10
CA ASP A 92 -11.68 -8.72 -5.39
C ASP A 92 -10.34 -8.14 -4.89
N TYR A 93 -9.63 -7.38 -5.73
CA TYR A 93 -8.43 -6.65 -5.30
C TYR A 93 -8.76 -5.52 -4.32
N HIS A 94 -9.87 -4.81 -4.50
CA HIS A 94 -10.31 -3.80 -3.54
C HIS A 94 -10.57 -4.43 -2.15
N THR A 95 -11.23 -5.58 -2.11
CA THR A 95 -11.44 -6.37 -0.87
C THR A 95 -10.12 -6.84 -0.26
N THR A 96 -9.15 -7.22 -1.11
CA THR A 96 -7.80 -7.59 -0.69
C THR A 96 -7.13 -6.41 -0.01
N HIS A 97 -7.16 -5.22 -0.61
CA HIS A 97 -6.59 -4.02 -0.03
C HIS A 97 -7.23 -3.67 1.33
N ILE A 98 -8.57 -3.76 1.44
CA ILE A 98 -9.28 -3.56 2.71
C ILE A 98 -8.76 -4.53 3.77
N THR A 99 -8.69 -5.81 3.45
CA THR A 99 -8.24 -6.85 4.40
C THR A 99 -6.81 -6.60 4.85
N GLN A 100 -5.93 -6.27 3.91
CA GLN A 100 -4.54 -5.92 4.19
C GLN A 100 -4.41 -4.70 5.10
N LEU A 101 -5.16 -3.62 4.85
CA LEU A 101 -5.13 -2.44 5.70
C LEU A 101 -5.71 -2.68 7.09
N LEU A 102 -6.75 -3.52 7.24
CA LEU A 102 -7.27 -3.92 8.55
C LEU A 102 -6.23 -4.72 9.35
N LEU A 103 -5.49 -5.60 8.69
CA LEU A 103 -4.41 -6.36 9.32
C LEU A 103 -3.29 -5.40 9.77
N LEU A 104 -2.84 -4.51 8.89
CA LEU A 104 -1.83 -3.51 9.25
C LEU A 104 -2.29 -2.60 10.40
N ALA A 105 -3.57 -2.19 10.41
CA ALA A 105 -4.13 -1.39 11.49
C ALA A 105 -4.23 -2.12 12.84
N SER A 106 -4.08 -3.46 12.86
CA SER A 106 -4.01 -4.23 14.11
C SER A 106 -2.60 -4.29 14.71
N ILE A 107 -1.57 -3.90 13.94
CA ILE A 107 -0.16 -3.91 14.34
C ILE A 107 0.48 -2.50 14.38
N ASP A 108 -0.16 -1.50 13.77
CA ASP A 108 0.30 -0.11 13.70
C ASP A 108 -0.88 0.85 13.95
N ASP A 109 -0.76 1.69 14.97
CA ASP A 109 -1.84 2.57 15.46
C ASP A 109 -2.05 3.82 14.60
N ASP A 110 -1.35 4.00 13.47
CA ASP A 110 -1.55 5.16 12.62
C ASP A 110 -2.97 5.19 12.02
N PRO A 111 -3.76 6.24 12.30
CA PRO A 111 -5.17 6.29 11.91
C PRO A 111 -5.36 6.26 10.39
N VAL A 112 -4.35 6.58 9.58
CA VAL A 112 -4.46 6.53 8.11
C VAL A 112 -4.84 5.13 7.61
N LEU A 113 -4.36 4.07 8.29
CA LEU A 113 -4.62 2.68 7.90
C LEU A 113 -6.08 2.31 8.18
N ALA A 114 -6.51 2.47 9.43
CA ALA A 114 -7.87 2.13 9.86
C ALA A 114 -8.93 3.00 9.16
N SER A 115 -8.69 4.32 9.06
CA SER A 115 -9.63 5.24 8.42
C SER A 115 -9.76 4.99 6.92
N THR A 116 -8.66 4.65 6.23
CA THR A 116 -8.71 4.29 4.80
C THR A 116 -9.41 2.96 4.60
N ALA A 117 -9.12 1.95 5.41
CA ALA A 117 -9.82 0.66 5.35
C ALA A 117 -11.33 0.83 5.54
N GLN A 118 -11.75 1.65 6.51
CA GLN A 118 -13.16 1.92 6.78
C GLN A 118 -13.83 2.66 5.62
N ARG A 119 -13.20 3.70 5.09
CA ARG A 119 -13.71 4.42 3.92
C ARG A 119 -13.83 3.51 2.69
N TRP A 120 -12.86 2.63 2.46
CA TRP A 120 -12.90 1.66 1.35
C TRP A 120 -14.00 0.61 1.54
N LYS A 121 -14.29 0.18 2.78
CA LYS A 121 -15.48 -0.67 3.04
C LYS A 121 -16.78 0.00 2.63
N GLU A 122 -16.91 1.31 2.85
CA GLU A 122 -18.13 2.05 2.48
C GLU A 122 -18.33 2.08 0.94
N TYR A 123 -17.25 2.09 0.17
CA TYR A 123 -17.32 2.01 -1.29
C TYR A 123 -17.94 0.68 -1.79
N MET A 124 -17.78 -0.42 -1.05
CA MET A 124 -18.37 -1.73 -1.38
C MET A 124 -19.91 -1.72 -1.37
N VAL A 125 -20.53 -0.78 -0.64
CA VAL A 125 -22.00 -0.64 -0.56
C VAL A 125 -22.52 0.60 -1.30
N GLY A 126 -21.69 1.18 -2.17
CA GLY A 126 -22.08 2.26 -3.07
C GLY A 126 -21.92 3.68 -2.52
N HIS A 127 -21.34 3.86 -1.33
CA HIS A 127 -20.97 5.19 -0.85
C HIS A 127 -19.82 5.77 -1.66
N ARG A 128 -19.78 7.09 -1.77
CA ARG A 128 -18.71 7.86 -2.41
C ARG A 128 -18.24 8.95 -1.48
N ALA A 129 -16.97 9.33 -1.59
CA ALA A 129 -16.44 10.51 -0.94
C ALA A 129 -17.24 11.75 -1.34
N SER A 130 -17.42 12.68 -0.40
CA SER A 130 -18.12 13.94 -0.63
C SER A 130 -17.49 14.73 -1.78
N HIS A 131 -18.33 15.40 -2.58
CA HIS A 131 -17.89 16.34 -3.60
C HIS A 131 -18.07 17.79 -3.10
N ASN A 132 -17.17 18.68 -3.55
CA ASN A 132 -17.25 20.11 -3.26
C ASN A 132 -18.24 20.83 -4.19
#